data_AF-U9TD63-F1
#
_entry.id   AF-U9TD63-F1
#
_cell.length_a   1.000
_cell.length_b   1.000
_cell.length_c   1.000
_cell.angle_alpha   90.00
_cell.angle_beta   90.00
_cell.angle_gamma   90.00
#
_symmetry.space_group_name_H-M   'P 1'
#
loop_
_entity.id
_entity.type
_entity.pdbx_description
1 polymer ?
#
loop_
_entity_poly.entity_id
_entity_poly.type
_entity_poly.pdbx_seq_one_letter_code
_entity_poly.pdbx_strand_id
1 'polypeptide(L)'
;GVALTLNKFNLEVNDIITKINFLLNDNDIKKNVGRMKVLAKINSKRKYRAADLIEYILHRGSSNQELKELIPADKRMGFIRGNNYDVYITLLGIVLGFNGIILWITFKLIKLFMRIIFPYSNQKPKRE
;
A
#
# COMPACT_ATOMS: atom_id res chain seq x y z
N GLY A 1 2.95 -15.07 -11.31
CA GLY A 1 2.77 -14.36 -12.60
C GLY A 1 2.38 -15.34 -13.68
N VAL A 2 2.09 -14.86 -14.89
CA VAL A 2 1.69 -15.68 -16.05
C VAL A 2 2.66 -15.56 -17.24
N ALA A 3 3.65 -14.67 -17.11
CA ALA A 3 4.62 -14.37 -18.14
C ALA A 3 5.98 -14.05 -17.50
N LEU A 4 7.04 -14.23 -18.28
CA LEU A 4 8.39 -13.80 -17.95
C LEU A 4 8.79 -12.69 -18.90
N THR A 5 9.54 -11.73 -18.39
CA THR A 5 10.12 -10.66 -19.21
C THR A 5 11.42 -11.12 -19.84
N LEU A 6 11.68 -10.65 -21.05
CA LEU A 6 12.91 -10.84 -21.80
C LEU A 6 13.60 -9.49 -21.98
N ASN A 7 14.93 -9.48 -21.92
CA ASN A 7 15.70 -8.27 -22.20
C ASN A 7 15.85 -8.10 -23.72
N LYS A 8 15.31 -7.01 -24.27
CA LYS A 8 15.36 -6.72 -25.71
C LYS A 8 16.78 -6.48 -26.23
N PHE A 9 17.67 -5.94 -25.41
CA PHE A 9 19.03 -5.54 -25.81
C PHE A 9 20.08 -6.61 -25.54
N ASN A 10 19.75 -7.63 -24.75
CA ASN A 10 20.65 -8.73 -24.41
C ASN A 10 19.86 -10.04 -24.44
N LEU A 11 19.42 -10.42 -25.65
CA LEU A 11 18.57 -11.58 -25.86
C LEU A 11 19.43 -12.77 -26.29
N GLU A 12 19.63 -13.72 -25.40
CA GLU A 12 20.36 -14.96 -25.67
C GLU A 12 19.39 -16.12 -25.95
N VAL A 13 19.72 -17.00 -26.89
CA VAL A 13 18.91 -18.18 -27.23
C VAL A 13 18.69 -19.09 -26.01
N ASN A 14 19.72 -19.27 -25.18
CA ASN A 14 19.62 -20.07 -23.95
C ASN A 14 18.65 -19.48 -22.94
N ASP A 15 18.59 -18.15 -22.82
CA ASP A 15 17.66 -17.46 -21.92
C ASP A 15 16.21 -17.67 -22.37
N ILE A 16 15.95 -17.61 -23.68
CA ILE A 16 14.63 -17.91 -24.25
C ILE A 16 14.22 -19.36 -23.96
N ILE A 17 15.09 -20.33 -24.26
CA ILE A 17 14.79 -21.76 -24.07
C ILE A 17 14.53 -22.06 -22.59
N THR A 18 15.35 -21.52 -21.70
CA THR A 18 15.19 -21.69 -20.25
C THR A 18 13.87 -21.11 -19.77
N LYS A 19 13.51 -19.90 -20.21
CA LYS A 19 12.25 -19.25 -19.87
C LYS A 19 11.04 -20.00 -20.43
N ILE A 20 11.10 -20.52 -21.66
CA ILE A 20 10.04 -21.36 -22.22
C ILE A 20 9.86 -22.63 -21.39
N ASN A 21 10.96 -23.32 -21.08
CA ASN A 21 10.93 -24.52 -20.25
C ASN A 21 10.36 -24.24 -18.86
N PHE A 22 10.68 -23.08 -18.27
CA PHE A 22 10.07 -22.66 -17.01
C PHE A 22 8.56 -22.41 -17.16
N LEU A 23 8.13 -21.65 -18.17
CA LEU A 23 6.70 -21.38 -18.41
C LEU A 23 5.88 -22.66 -18.63
N LEU A 24 6.47 -23.69 -19.26
CA LEU A 24 5.79 -24.95 -19.57
C LEU A 24 5.69 -25.89 -18.37
N ASN A 25 6.74 -25.96 -17.56
CA ASN A 25 6.85 -26.96 -16.49
C ASN A 25 6.42 -26.44 -15.11
N ASP A 26 6.36 -25.12 -14.92
CA ASP A 26 6.02 -24.53 -13.63
C ASP A 26 4.51 -24.68 -13.29
N ASN A 27 4.23 -25.36 -12.18
CA ASN A 27 2.86 -25.61 -11.71
C ASN A 27 2.13 -24.33 -11.27
N ASP A 28 2.84 -23.35 -10.71
CA ASP A 28 2.24 -22.10 -10.25
C ASP A 28 1.83 -21.24 -11.45
N ILE A 29 2.63 -21.21 -12.51
CA ILE A 29 2.28 -20.57 -13.78
C ILE A 29 1.06 -21.23 -14.38
N LYS A 30 1.01 -22.57 -14.45
CA LYS A 30 -0.15 -23.31 -14.96
C LYS A 30 -1.43 -22.94 -14.20
N LYS A 31 -1.36 -22.88 -12.88
CA LYS A 31 -2.48 -22.46 -12.01
C LYS A 31 -2.88 -21.00 -12.25
N ASN A 32 -1.91 -20.10 -12.37
CA ASN A 32 -2.14 -18.68 -12.59
C ASN A 32 -2.73 -18.38 -13.99
N VAL A 33 -2.29 -19.09 -15.02
CA VAL A 33 -2.84 -19.01 -16.38
C VAL A 33 -4.29 -19.47 -16.41
N GLY A 34 -4.63 -20.56 -15.70
CA GLY A 34 -6.01 -21.01 -15.54
C GLY A 34 -6.92 -19.93 -14.93
N ARG A 35 -6.47 -19.29 -13.84
CA ARG A 35 -7.18 -18.16 -13.22
C ARG A 35 -7.35 -16.99 -14.19
N MET A 36 -6.29 -16.61 -14.90
CA MET A 36 -6.33 -15.51 -15.86
C MET A 36 -7.25 -15.79 -17.04
N LYS A 37 -7.30 -17.04 -17.55
CA LYS A 37 -8.21 -17.45 -18.62
C LYS A 37 -9.67 -17.20 -18.23
N VAL A 38 -10.05 -17.54 -17.00
CA VAL A 38 -11.41 -17.32 -16.51
C VAL A 38 -11.71 -15.83 -16.36
N LEU A 39 -10.79 -15.06 -15.75
CA LEU A 39 -10.96 -13.61 -15.62
C LEU A 39 -11.08 -12.92 -16.99
N ALA A 40 -10.27 -13.32 -17.97
CA ALA A 40 -10.32 -12.78 -19.33
C ALA A 40 -11.64 -13.11 -20.03
N LYS A 41 -12.17 -14.34 -19.87
CA LYS A 41 -13.49 -14.71 -20.40
C LYS A 41 -14.61 -13.85 -19.79
N ILE A 42 -14.64 -13.74 -18.48
CA ILE A 42 -15.66 -12.95 -17.75
C ILE A 42 -15.60 -11.47 -18.13
N ASN A 43 -14.39 -10.93 -18.28
CA ASN A 43 -14.18 -9.52 -18.63
C ASN A 43 -14.45 -9.21 -20.11
N SER A 44 -14.35 -10.20 -21.00
CA SER A 44 -14.52 -10.04 -22.45
C SER A 44 -15.95 -9.68 -22.90
N LYS A 45 -16.94 -9.58 -21.99
CA LYS A 45 -18.35 -9.19 -22.24
C LYS A 45 -19.03 -9.90 -23.43
N ARG A 46 -18.68 -11.16 -23.69
CA ARG A 46 -19.25 -11.95 -24.80
C ARG A 46 -20.73 -12.26 -24.55
N LYS A 47 -21.46 -12.66 -25.59
CA LYS A 47 -22.87 -13.09 -25.51
C LYS A 47 -23.14 -14.12 -24.40
N TYR A 48 -22.18 -15.00 -24.14
CA TYR A 48 -22.26 -16.07 -23.13
C TYR A 48 -21.66 -15.70 -21.76
N ARG A 49 -21.40 -14.42 -21.48
CA ARG A 49 -20.78 -13.97 -20.22
C ARG A 49 -21.52 -14.47 -18.98
N ALA A 50 -22.86 -14.48 -19.00
CA ALA A 50 -23.65 -14.97 -17.87
C ALA A 50 -23.40 -16.46 -17.61
N ALA A 51 -23.30 -17.27 -18.68
CA ALA A 51 -22.98 -18.69 -18.58
C ALA A 51 -21.54 -18.91 -18.09
N ASP A 52 -20.56 -18.18 -18.62
CA ASP A 52 -19.16 -18.25 -18.16
C ASP A 52 -19.04 -17.87 -16.66
N LEU A 53 -19.84 -16.90 -16.19
CA LEU A 53 -19.88 -16.48 -14.79
C LEU A 53 -20.49 -17.56 -13.88
N ILE A 54 -21.60 -18.16 -14.31
CA ILE A 54 -22.27 -19.24 -13.59
C ILE A 54 -21.37 -20.48 -13.51
N GLU A 55 -20.73 -20.87 -14.62
CA GLU A 55 -19.76 -21.97 -14.68
C GLU A 55 -18.62 -21.73 -13.67
N TYR A 56 -18.07 -20.51 -13.65
CA TYR A 56 -17.02 -20.15 -12.71
C TYR A 56 -17.46 -20.25 -11.25
N ILE A 57 -18.63 -19.69 -10.91
CA ILE A 57 -19.17 -19.69 -9.55
C ILE A 57 -19.49 -21.12 -9.10
N LEU A 58 -20.09 -21.95 -9.96
CA LEU A 58 -20.46 -23.32 -9.66
C LEU A 58 -19.22 -24.20 -9.43
N HIS A 59 -18.25 -24.14 -10.35
CA HIS A 59 -17.03 -24.93 -10.26
C HIS A 59 -16.21 -24.58 -9.02
N ARG A 60 -16.11 -23.29 -8.69
CA ARG A 60 -15.32 -22.83 -7.54
C ARG A 60 -16.09 -22.93 -6.22
N GLY A 61 -17.39 -22.69 -6.20
CA GLY A 61 -18.26 -22.86 -5.03
C GLY A 61 -18.34 -24.32 -4.55
N SER A 62 -18.32 -25.28 -5.49
CA SER A 62 -18.26 -26.71 -5.17
C SER A 62 -16.95 -27.14 -4.49
N SER A 63 -15.87 -26.35 -4.61
CA SER A 63 -14.55 -26.68 -4.06
C SER A 63 -14.34 -26.22 -2.61
N ASN A 64 -15.37 -25.71 -1.94
CA ASN A 64 -15.32 -25.10 -0.59
C ASN A 64 -14.29 -23.96 -0.44
N GLN A 65 -13.67 -23.50 -1.54
CA GLN A 65 -12.85 -22.31 -1.54
C GLN A 65 -13.76 -21.09 -1.60
N GLU A 66 -13.87 -20.40 -0.46
CA GLU A 66 -14.58 -19.14 -0.35
C GLU A 66 -14.23 -18.22 -1.54
N LEU A 67 -15.25 -17.67 -2.19
CA LEU A 67 -15.15 -16.78 -3.36
C LEU A 67 -14.58 -15.40 -2.99
N LYS A 68 -13.51 -15.35 -2.19
CA LYS A 68 -12.82 -14.12 -1.75
C LYS A 68 -12.30 -13.26 -2.90
N GLU A 69 -12.18 -13.83 -4.10
CA GLU A 69 -11.79 -13.10 -5.30
C GLU A 69 -12.94 -12.31 -5.94
N LEU A 70 -14.19 -12.73 -5.75
CA LEU A 70 -15.38 -12.03 -6.26
C LEU A 70 -15.85 -10.92 -5.31
N ILE A 71 -15.47 -11.01 -4.03
CA ILE A 71 -15.78 -9.97 -3.05
C ILE A 71 -14.81 -8.81 -3.27
N PRO A 72 -15.31 -7.58 -3.55
CA PRO A 72 -14.45 -6.42 -3.74
C PRO A 72 -13.55 -6.23 -2.52
N ALA A 73 -12.32 -5.76 -2.75
CA ALA A 73 -11.30 -5.60 -1.70
C ALA A 73 -11.80 -4.74 -0.53
N ASP A 74 -12.62 -3.73 -0.82
CA ASP A 74 -13.26 -2.85 0.16
C ASP A 74 -14.11 -3.63 1.17
N LYS A 75 -14.92 -4.60 0.71
CA LYS A 75 -15.68 -5.50 1.60
C LYS A 75 -14.82 -6.52 2.35
N ARG A 76 -13.57 -6.74 1.91
CA ARG A 76 -12.64 -7.70 2.54
C ARG A 76 -11.78 -7.04 3.62
N MET A 77 -11.55 -5.74 3.52
CA MET A 77 -10.77 -4.98 4.50
C MET A 77 -11.69 -4.53 5.65
N GLY A 78 -11.21 -4.65 6.88
CA GLY A 78 -11.90 -4.04 8.02
C GLY A 78 -11.95 -2.51 7.86
N PHE A 79 -12.95 -1.88 8.48
CA PHE A 79 -13.27 -0.45 8.38
C PHE A 79 -12.03 0.48 8.44
N ILE A 80 -11.07 0.16 9.32
CA ILE A 80 -9.82 0.91 9.51
C ILE A 80 -8.94 0.90 8.24
N ARG A 81 -8.76 -0.28 7.65
CA ARG A 81 -7.90 -0.49 6.47
C ARG A 81 -8.59 -0.09 5.18
N GLY A 82 -9.91 -0.31 5.06
CA GLY A 82 -10.67 0.06 3.87
C GLY A 82 -10.64 1.57 3.60
N ASN A 83 -10.67 2.38 4.67
CA ASN A 83 -10.66 3.84 4.57
C ASN A 83 -9.29 4.48 4.90
N ASN A 84 -8.21 3.69 4.96
CA ASN A 84 -6.84 4.17 5.21
C ASN A 84 -6.65 5.06 6.46
N TYR A 85 -7.43 4.82 7.52
CA TYR A 85 -7.36 5.63 8.75
C TYR A 85 -5.96 5.66 9.38
N ASP A 86 -5.18 4.60 9.21
CA ASP A 86 -3.78 4.49 9.67
C ASP A 86 -2.89 5.61 9.11
N VAL A 87 -3.07 5.95 7.82
CA VAL A 87 -2.32 7.02 7.15
C VAL A 87 -2.73 8.39 7.70
N TYR A 88 -4.03 8.62 7.89
CA TYR A 88 -4.54 9.89 8.41
C TYR A 88 -4.10 10.14 9.86
N ILE A 89 -4.14 9.11 10.71
CA ILE A 89 -3.67 9.20 12.10
C ILE A 89 -2.17 9.51 12.15
N THR A 90 -1.38 8.83 11.31
CA THR A 90 0.06 9.07 11.21
C THR A 90 0.36 10.51 10.77
N LEU A 91 -0.33 10.98 9.73
CA LEU A 91 -0.16 12.35 9.23
C LEU A 91 -0.54 13.40 10.27
N LEU A 92 -1.64 13.18 10.99
CA LEU A 92 -2.08 14.05 12.09
C LEU A 92 -1.02 14.11 13.20
N GLY A 93 -0.45 12.96 13.57
CA GLY A 93 0.61 12.87 14.59
C GLY A 93 1.87 13.65 14.20
N ILE A 94 2.27 13.58 12.93
CA ILE A 94 3.42 14.35 12.41
C ILE A 94 3.14 15.85 12.50
N VAL A 95 1.98 16.30 12.03
CA VAL A 95 1.61 17.73 12.04
C VAL A 95 1.55 18.28 13.48
N LEU A 96 0.90 17.57 14.39
CA LEU A 96 0.81 18.00 15.79
C LEU A 96 2.17 17.93 16.50
N GLY A 97 2.99 16.93 16.19
CA GLY A 97 4.34 16.77 16.73
C GLY A 97 5.23 17.97 16.38
N PHE A 98 5.27 18.38 15.11
CA PHE A 98 6.05 19.55 14.70
C PHE A 98 5.58 20.84 15.38
N ASN A 99 4.27 21.08 15.43
CA ASN A 99 3.72 22.25 16.10
C ASN A 99 4.03 22.26 17.60
N GLY A 100 3.95 21.11 18.28
CA GLY A 100 4.29 20.97 19.69
C GLY A 100 5.77 21.23 19.99
N ILE A 101 6.68 20.73 19.14
CA ILE A 101 8.12 20.98 19.27
C ILE A 101 8.44 22.46 19.11
N ILE A 102 7.87 23.12 18.10
CA ILE A 102 8.05 24.56 17.87
C ILE A 102 7.57 25.36 19.09
N LEU A 103 6.38 25.04 19.61
CA LEU A 103 5.82 25.72 20.78
C LEU A 103 6.69 25.53 22.03
N TRP A 104 7.25 24.33 22.23
CA TRP A 104 8.14 24.05 23.35
C TRP A 104 9.46 24.84 23.28
N ILE A 105 10.06 24.93 22.08
CA ILE A 105 11.28 25.71 21.86
C ILE A 105 11.03 27.20 22.13
N THR A 106 9.95 27.75 21.56
CA THR A 106 9.60 29.17 21.76
C THR A 106 9.37 29.50 23.24
N PHE A 107 8.63 28.65 23.97
CA PHE A 107 8.43 28.80 25.41
C PHE A 107 9.75 28.74 26.21
N LYS A 108 10.65 27.82 25.85
CA LYS A 108 11.95 27.69 26.51
C LYS A 108 12.84 28.92 26.29
N LEU A 109 12.82 29.50 25.08
CA LEU A 109 13.53 30.74 24.78
C LEU A 109 12.97 31.91 25.58
N ILE A 110 11.64 32.10 25.62
CA ILE A 110 11.00 33.15 26.43
C ILE A 110 11.41 33.03 27.90
N LYS A 111 11.39 31.81 28.46
CA LYS A 111 11.80 31.54 29.84
C LYS A 111 13.28 31.89 30.08
N LEU A 112 14.16 31.62 29.12
CA LEU A 112 15.58 31.98 29.20
C LEU A 112 15.77 33.51 29.17
N PHE A 113 15.09 34.20 28.25
CA PHE A 113 15.13 35.66 28.14
C PHE A 113 14.64 36.35 29.41
N MET A 114 13.51 35.90 29.97
CA MET A 114 12.99 36.41 31.25
C MET A 114 14.00 36.25 32.38
N ARG A 115 14.72 35.11 32.42
CA ARG A 115 15.76 34.85 33.43
C ARG A 115 16.99 35.75 33.29
N ILE A 116 17.34 36.16 32.06
CA ILE A 116 18.48 37.05 31.78
C ILE A 116 18.14 38.51 32.08
N ILE A 117 16.92 38.96 31.79
CA ILE A 117 16.50 40.36 32.00
C ILE A 117 16.24 40.67 33.48
N PHE A 118 15.67 39.73 34.24
CA PHE A 118 15.36 39.94 35.66
C PHE A 118 16.53 40.41 36.55
N PRO A 119 17.78 39.89 36.42
CA PRO A 119 18.92 40.36 37.23
C PRO A 119 19.45 41.74 36.84
N TYR A 120 19.09 42.31 35.68
CA TYR A 120 19.56 43.64 35.26
C TYR A 120 18.75 44.79 35.89
N SER A 121 17.48 44.56 36.24
CA SER A 121 16.60 45.62 36.77
C SER A 121 16.87 46.03 38.24
N ASN A 122 17.75 45.33 38.95
CA ASN A 122 18.04 45.57 40.37
C ASN A 122 19.32 46.39 40.65
N GLN A 123 20.01 46.93 39.63
CA GLN A 123 21.15 47.84 39.87
C GLN A 123 20.65 49.26 40.17
N LYS A 124 20.67 49.63 41.46
CA LYS A 124 20.39 51.00 41.93
C LYS A 124 21.38 52.00 41.33
N PRO A 125 20.95 53.23 40.97
CA PRO A 125 21.83 54.26 40.43
C PRO A 125 22.87 54.67 41.48
N LYS A 126 24.14 54.70 41.05
CA LYS A 126 25.28 55.17 41.84
C LYS A 126 25.12 56.68 42.07
N ARG A 127 25.01 57.11 43.33
CA ARG A 127 24.96 58.53 43.70
C ARG A 127 26.38 59.07 43.73
N GLU A 128 26.62 60.15 43.00
CA GLU A 128 27.78 61.06 43.12
C GLU A 128 27.70 61.86 44.42
#